data_AF-A0A5B7A5Y3-F1
#
_entry.id   AF-A0A5B7A5Y3-F1
#
_cell.length_a   1.000
_cell.length_b   1.000
_cell.length_c   1.000
_cell.angle_alpha   90.00
_cell.angle_beta   90.00
_cell.angle_gamma   90.00
#
_symmetry.space_group_name_H-M   'P 1'
#
loop_
_entity.id
_entity.type
_entity.pdbx_description
1 polymer ?
#
loop_
_entity_poly.entity_id
_entity_poly.type
_entity_poly.pdbx_seq_one_letter_code
_entity_poly.pdbx_strand_id
1 'polypeptide(L)'
;MGYWGGLDPDAPGTNKYNPKLKFPLQSPGNLAHMRDIAMDSMEKYGVGMIDPAKIFEFYDDLHRYLVSQGVDGVKVDVQNILETLATGSGGRVSLTRLFQQALEKSIATNFQDNSIICCMGQSTDSIYNSKQSNVTRASDDYYPKNPTTQTLHIAAVAFNSIFFGEVVVPDWDMFYSRHNAAEFHAVARAVGGCGIYVSDKPGHHDFKILRRLVLPDGSVLRAKYPGRPSRDCLFNDPVMDGKSLLKIWNLNKFTGVIGVFNCQGAGSWPFLDNTVQSDGSFELSGLLSPADIEYFEEVSGVSWKGDCAVFCFNSGSLSRLSKQESLKVTLRTLQCDVFTVSPIKVYNKKIHFAPIGLIDMYNSGGAVEAIEVSNGSSNCRISIKGRGAGRFGAYSNLKPKFCSVNSKEEGFKFRSEDYFFTIIVPTGTTSWDISIYY
;
A
#
# COMPACT_ATOMS: atom_id res chain seq x y z
N MET A 1 22.72 -8.65 12.04
CA MET A 1 24.02 -9.18 11.56
C MET A 1 25.08 -8.11 11.30
N GLY A 2 24.71 -6.85 11.02
CA GLY A 2 25.65 -5.78 10.66
C GLY A 2 25.39 -5.29 9.24
N TYR A 3 25.59 -6.16 8.27
CA TYR A 3 25.05 -6.10 6.90
C TYR A 3 25.14 -7.51 6.27
N TRP A 4 25.00 -7.66 4.94
CA TRP A 4 25.01 -8.95 4.23
C TRP A 4 26.19 -9.87 4.62
N GLY A 5 27.41 -9.34 4.73
CA GLY A 5 28.60 -10.12 5.12
C GLY A 5 28.82 -10.29 6.63
N GLY A 6 27.97 -9.69 7.47
CA GLY A 6 28.20 -9.62 8.91
C GLY A 6 29.29 -8.62 9.31
N LEU A 7 29.90 -8.82 10.49
CA LEU A 7 31.04 -8.02 10.96
C LEU A 7 32.36 -8.75 10.71
N ASP A 8 33.37 -8.02 10.24
CA ASP A 8 34.73 -8.54 10.13
C ASP A 8 35.25 -9.02 11.51
N PRO A 9 35.63 -10.31 11.66
CA PRO A 9 36.17 -10.87 12.89
C PRO A 9 37.43 -10.16 13.41
N ASP A 10 38.23 -9.59 12.51
CA ASP A 10 39.54 -9.02 12.84
C ASP A 10 39.49 -7.49 12.97
N ALA A 11 38.34 -6.87 12.75
CA ALA A 11 38.18 -5.41 12.83
C ALA A 11 38.22 -4.91 14.29
N PRO A 12 39.22 -4.09 14.68
CA PRO A 12 39.40 -3.68 16.08
C PRO A 12 38.19 -2.98 16.71
N GLY A 13 37.42 -2.23 15.90
CA GLY A 13 36.25 -1.48 16.35
C GLY A 13 35.05 -2.35 16.73
N THR A 14 35.03 -3.63 16.32
CA THR A 14 33.90 -4.55 16.53
C THR A 14 34.26 -5.77 17.39
N ASN A 15 35.51 -5.89 17.84
CA ASN A 15 36.00 -7.00 18.67
C ASN A 15 35.15 -7.25 19.92
N LYS A 16 34.61 -6.19 20.54
CA LYS A 16 33.77 -6.31 21.74
C LYS A 16 32.46 -7.09 21.52
N TYR A 17 32.00 -7.20 20.28
CA TYR A 17 30.81 -7.99 19.90
C TYR A 17 31.14 -9.45 19.57
N ASN A 18 32.43 -9.83 19.65
CA ASN A 18 32.93 -11.18 19.41
C ASN A 18 32.39 -11.83 18.11
N PRO A 19 32.50 -11.14 16.94
CA PRO A 19 32.05 -11.72 15.68
C PRO A 19 32.85 -12.98 15.31
N LYS A 20 32.14 -14.01 14.84
CA LYS A 20 32.72 -15.28 14.39
C LYS A 20 32.26 -15.61 12.99
N LEU A 21 33.19 -16.02 12.14
CA LEU A 21 32.86 -16.48 10.80
C LEU A 21 32.03 -17.75 10.88
N LYS A 22 30.84 -17.73 10.26
CA LYS A 22 29.96 -18.89 10.10
C LYS A 22 29.56 -19.03 8.64
N PHE A 23 29.32 -20.27 8.22
CA PHE A 23 28.95 -20.58 6.85
C PHE A 23 27.47 -20.99 6.84
N PRO A 24 26.58 -20.18 6.23
CA PRO A 24 25.19 -20.56 6.00
C PRO A 24 25.06 -21.94 5.39
N LEU A 25 24.11 -22.73 5.88
CA LEU A 25 23.72 -23.98 5.26
C LEU A 25 22.29 -23.87 4.74
N GLN A 26 22.14 -23.93 3.41
CA GLN A 26 20.84 -23.86 2.76
C GLN A 26 20.14 -25.23 2.83
N SER A 27 18.85 -25.23 3.14
CA SER A 27 18.07 -26.47 3.17
C SER A 27 17.81 -26.99 1.74
N PRO A 28 17.55 -28.30 1.55
CA PRO A 28 17.14 -28.83 0.25
C PRO A 28 15.90 -28.13 -0.33
N GLY A 29 14.97 -27.69 0.54
CA GLY A 29 13.80 -26.91 0.14
C GLY A 29 14.19 -25.55 -0.43
N ASN A 30 15.08 -24.80 0.25
CA ASN A 30 15.57 -23.52 -0.27
C ASN A 30 16.26 -23.68 -1.62
N LEU A 31 17.13 -24.70 -1.74
CA LEU A 31 17.87 -24.99 -2.97
C LEU A 31 16.97 -25.45 -4.13
N ALA A 32 15.81 -26.06 -3.83
CA ALA A 32 14.83 -26.50 -4.82
C ALA A 32 13.95 -25.35 -5.35
N HIS A 33 13.92 -24.20 -4.66
CA HIS A 33 13.31 -22.97 -5.15
C HIS A 33 14.29 -22.21 -6.05
N MET A 34 14.81 -21.06 -5.62
CA MET A 34 15.77 -20.26 -6.39
C MET A 34 17.12 -20.28 -5.71
N ARG A 35 18.19 -20.51 -6.48
CA ARG A 35 19.53 -20.15 -6.03
C ARG A 35 19.72 -18.65 -6.16
N ASP A 36 19.99 -18.01 -5.04
CA ASP A 36 20.32 -16.60 -4.96
C ASP A 36 21.84 -16.43 -4.88
N ILE A 37 22.38 -15.50 -5.68
CA ILE A 37 23.83 -15.28 -5.79
C ILE A 37 24.40 -14.75 -4.46
N ALA A 38 23.64 -13.94 -3.71
CA ALA A 38 24.09 -13.44 -2.43
C ALA A 38 24.14 -14.58 -1.39
N MET A 39 23.14 -15.47 -1.37
CA MET A 39 23.17 -16.69 -0.57
C MET A 39 24.35 -17.61 -0.91
N ASP A 40 24.57 -17.88 -2.19
CA ASP A 40 25.71 -18.70 -2.66
C ASP A 40 27.06 -18.07 -2.27
N SER A 41 27.15 -16.73 -2.31
CA SER A 41 28.35 -16.00 -1.88
C SER A 41 28.56 -16.11 -0.37
N MET A 42 27.51 -15.96 0.44
CA MET A 42 27.59 -16.09 1.89
C MET A 42 27.93 -17.53 2.32
N GLU A 43 27.41 -18.55 1.64
CA GLU A 43 27.77 -19.96 1.86
C GLU A 43 29.26 -20.21 1.54
N LYS A 44 29.77 -19.65 0.45
CA LYS A 44 31.16 -19.84 0.02
C LYS A 44 32.18 -19.09 0.88
N TYR A 45 31.89 -17.84 1.24
CA TYR A 45 32.85 -16.95 1.89
C TYR A 45 32.61 -16.76 3.39
N GLY A 46 31.46 -17.21 3.89
CA GLY A 46 31.06 -17.06 5.28
C GLY A 46 30.48 -15.68 5.60
N VAL A 47 29.86 -15.60 6.77
CA VAL A 47 29.22 -14.42 7.35
C VAL A 47 29.77 -14.22 8.75
N GLY A 48 30.22 -13.01 9.06
CA GLY A 48 30.69 -12.62 10.38
C GLY A 48 29.54 -12.48 11.38
N MET A 49 29.18 -13.57 12.04
CA MET A 49 28.07 -13.59 12.98
C MET A 49 28.46 -13.01 14.33
N ILE A 50 27.79 -11.93 14.73
CA ILE A 50 27.89 -11.36 16.08
C ILE A 50 27.50 -12.41 17.12
N ASP A 51 28.23 -12.45 18.24
CA ASP A 51 27.87 -13.30 19.37
C ASP A 51 26.43 -13.01 19.80
N PRO A 52 25.53 -14.01 19.83
CA PRO A 52 24.13 -13.80 20.20
C PRO A 52 23.96 -13.13 21.57
N ALA A 53 24.88 -13.32 22.52
CA ALA A 53 24.84 -12.66 23.82
C ALA A 53 25.14 -11.14 23.76
N LYS A 54 25.73 -10.68 22.65
CA LYS A 54 26.17 -9.29 22.41
C LYS A 54 25.33 -8.53 21.40
N ILE A 55 24.32 -9.18 20.80
CA ILE A 55 23.55 -8.58 19.70
C ILE A 55 22.79 -7.31 20.08
N PHE A 56 22.26 -7.23 21.32
CA PHE A 56 21.64 -6.00 21.81
C PHE A 56 22.64 -4.87 21.94
N GLU A 57 23.83 -5.13 22.50
CA GLU A 57 24.90 -4.13 22.63
C GLU A 57 25.28 -3.56 21.25
N PHE A 58 25.42 -4.44 20.25
CA PHE A 58 25.68 -4.03 18.88
C PHE A 58 24.58 -3.13 18.29
N TYR A 59 23.32 -3.57 18.36
CA TYR A 59 22.21 -2.78 17.81
C TYR A 59 22.03 -1.46 18.55
N ASP A 60 22.14 -1.44 19.88
CA ASP A 60 22.02 -0.21 20.68
C ASP A 60 23.12 0.78 20.33
N ASP A 61 24.37 0.34 20.22
CA ASP A 61 25.48 1.23 19.86
C ASP A 61 25.35 1.78 18.44
N LEU A 62 24.97 0.95 17.46
CA LEU A 62 24.75 1.38 16.09
C LEU A 62 23.60 2.40 16.01
N HIS A 63 22.46 2.10 16.61
CA HIS A 63 21.29 2.98 16.53
C HIS A 63 21.48 4.28 17.33
N ARG A 64 22.11 4.22 18.50
CA ARG A 64 22.50 5.42 19.27
C ARG A 64 23.39 6.34 18.45
N TYR A 65 24.37 5.76 17.74
CA TYR A 65 25.21 6.52 16.83
C TYR A 65 24.40 7.15 15.69
N LEU A 66 23.56 6.38 14.99
CA LEU A 66 22.72 6.91 13.90
C LEU A 66 21.84 8.09 14.35
N VAL A 67 21.18 7.95 15.50
CA VAL A 67 20.37 9.03 16.09
C VAL A 67 21.22 10.25 16.45
N SER A 68 22.44 10.05 16.97
CA SER A 68 23.37 11.16 17.22
C SER A 68 23.78 11.92 15.95
N GLN A 69 23.65 11.29 14.78
CA GLN A 69 23.89 11.88 13.46
C GLN A 69 22.62 12.44 12.81
N GLY A 70 21.48 12.45 13.52
CA GLY A 70 20.21 12.97 13.02
C GLY A 70 19.46 12.03 12.07
N VAL A 71 19.71 10.72 12.13
CA VAL A 71 18.93 9.71 11.38
C VAL A 71 17.62 9.42 12.10
N ASP A 72 16.50 9.46 11.37
CA ASP A 72 15.15 9.31 11.93
C ASP A 72 14.66 7.85 12.05
N GLY A 73 15.32 6.90 11.38
CA GLY A 73 14.92 5.49 11.37
C GLY A 73 15.83 4.60 10.55
N VAL A 74 15.54 3.30 10.51
CA VAL A 74 16.36 2.29 9.82
C VAL A 74 15.54 1.32 8.98
N LYS A 75 16.10 0.89 7.84
CA LYS A 75 15.65 -0.30 7.09
C LYS A 75 16.61 -1.43 7.41
N VAL A 76 16.11 -2.54 7.96
CA VAL A 76 16.93 -3.68 8.40
C VAL A 76 16.77 -4.83 7.44
N ASP A 77 17.85 -5.17 6.75
CA ASP A 77 17.88 -6.17 5.69
C ASP A 77 18.43 -7.53 6.19
N VAL A 78 18.27 -8.57 5.36
CA VAL A 78 18.92 -9.89 5.56
C VAL A 78 18.53 -10.56 6.88
N GLN A 79 17.28 -10.41 7.33
CA GLN A 79 16.86 -10.93 8.65
C GLN A 79 16.71 -12.46 8.66
N ASN A 80 16.14 -13.03 7.61
CA ASN A 80 15.89 -14.48 7.49
C ASN A 80 17.17 -15.33 7.41
N ILE A 81 18.36 -14.75 7.19
CA ILE A 81 19.63 -15.51 7.16
C ILE A 81 19.88 -16.29 8.46
N LEU A 82 19.33 -15.83 9.58
CA LEU A 82 19.49 -16.46 10.89
C LEU A 82 19.05 -17.92 10.88
N GLU A 83 18.07 -18.29 10.05
CA GLU A 83 17.65 -19.68 9.87
C GLU A 83 18.82 -20.59 9.47
N THR A 84 19.68 -20.11 8.58
CA THR A 84 20.82 -20.86 8.03
C THR A 84 22.08 -20.84 8.92
N LEU A 85 22.09 -19.98 9.95
CA LEU A 85 23.25 -19.76 10.84
C LEU A 85 23.06 -20.35 12.25
N ALA A 86 21.90 -20.94 12.51
CA ALA A 86 21.48 -21.33 13.84
C ALA A 86 22.16 -22.59 14.41
N THR A 87 22.92 -23.32 13.59
CA THR A 87 23.71 -24.47 14.05
C THR A 87 24.63 -24.08 15.21
N GLY A 88 24.58 -24.87 16.28
CA GLY A 88 25.30 -24.60 17.53
C GLY A 88 24.78 -23.42 18.36
N SER A 89 23.63 -22.83 18.01
CA SER A 89 23.09 -21.62 18.66
C SER A 89 21.68 -21.81 19.24
N GLY A 90 21.31 -23.03 19.61
CA GLY A 90 20.01 -23.35 20.22
C GLY A 90 18.85 -23.48 19.22
N GLY A 91 19.12 -23.50 17.92
CA GLY A 91 18.14 -23.68 16.84
C GLY A 91 17.55 -22.35 16.31
N ARG A 92 17.00 -22.39 15.09
CA ARG A 92 16.54 -21.20 14.35
C ARG A 92 15.54 -20.35 15.12
N VAL A 93 14.56 -20.98 15.76
CA VAL A 93 13.52 -20.28 16.54
C VAL A 93 14.12 -19.50 17.70
N SER A 94 15.03 -20.11 18.47
CA SER A 94 15.67 -19.48 19.61
C SER A 94 16.57 -18.32 19.20
N LEU A 95 17.34 -18.50 18.12
CA LEU A 95 18.25 -17.48 17.61
C LEU A 95 17.48 -16.28 17.04
N THR A 96 16.48 -16.53 16.19
CA THR A 96 15.62 -15.48 15.61
C THR A 96 14.93 -14.67 16.70
N ARG A 97 14.36 -15.33 17.71
CA ARG A 97 13.75 -14.66 18.86
C ARG A 97 14.71 -13.70 19.56
N LEU A 98 15.93 -14.15 19.83
CA LEU A 98 16.94 -13.34 20.52
C LEU A 98 17.33 -12.11 19.70
N PHE A 99 17.57 -12.30 18.40
CA PHE A 99 17.92 -11.20 17.49
C PHE A 99 16.77 -10.22 17.30
N GLN A 100 15.54 -10.71 17.14
CA GLN A 100 14.34 -9.88 16.98
C GLN A 100 14.08 -9.04 18.23
N GLN A 101 14.13 -9.64 19.43
CA GLN A 101 13.93 -8.91 20.68
C GLN A 101 15.01 -7.86 20.92
N ALA A 102 16.26 -8.17 20.59
CA ALA A 102 17.35 -7.22 20.70
C ALA A 102 17.18 -6.05 19.71
N LEU A 103 16.75 -6.34 18.48
CA LEU A 103 16.48 -5.33 17.47
C LEU A 103 15.37 -4.39 17.94
N GLU A 104 14.20 -4.92 18.28
CA GLU A 104 13.05 -4.13 18.75
C GLU A 104 13.38 -3.31 19.99
N LYS A 105 14.09 -3.90 20.95
CA LYS A 105 14.52 -3.17 22.15
C LYS A 105 15.43 -2.00 21.80
N SER A 106 16.37 -2.18 20.88
CA SER A 106 17.25 -1.10 20.44
C SER A 106 16.47 -0.01 19.68
N ILE A 107 15.54 -0.39 18.80
CA ILE A 107 14.68 0.57 18.09
C ILE A 107 13.88 1.40 19.08
N ALA A 108 13.17 0.77 20.02
CA ALA A 108 12.38 1.44 21.04
C ALA A 108 13.20 2.33 21.98
N THR A 109 14.50 2.03 22.16
CA THR A 109 15.41 2.82 22.99
C THR A 109 15.86 4.10 22.27
N ASN A 110 16.06 4.03 20.94
CA ASN A 110 16.78 5.07 20.20
C ASN A 110 15.89 5.90 19.27
N PHE A 111 14.87 5.31 18.63
CA PHE A 111 14.02 6.01 17.66
C PHE A 111 12.62 6.29 18.26
N GLN A 112 12.27 7.57 18.36
CA GLN A 112 11.04 8.02 19.04
C GLN A 112 9.75 7.44 18.44
N ASP A 113 9.70 7.31 17.11
CA ASP A 113 8.50 6.86 16.38
C ASP A 113 8.53 5.37 16.03
N ASN A 114 9.41 4.57 16.66
CA ASN A 114 9.62 3.16 16.31
C ASN A 114 9.88 2.99 14.79
N SER A 115 10.71 3.90 14.25
CA SER A 115 10.99 4.05 12.83
C SER A 115 11.86 2.91 12.28
N ILE A 116 11.24 1.77 12.00
CA ILE A 116 11.89 0.61 11.39
C ILE A 116 11.09 0.10 10.18
N ILE A 117 11.80 -0.28 9.13
CA ILE A 117 11.29 -1.14 8.04
C ILE A 117 12.05 -2.46 8.09
N CYS A 118 11.33 -3.55 8.36
CA CYS A 118 11.90 -4.89 8.35
C CYS A 118 11.89 -5.48 6.93
N CYS A 119 13.07 -5.69 6.35
CA CYS A 119 13.24 -6.35 5.06
C CYS A 119 13.74 -7.78 5.26
N MET A 120 13.35 -8.67 4.34
CA MET A 120 13.67 -10.10 4.39
C MET A 120 13.30 -10.77 5.72
N GLY A 121 12.20 -10.33 6.35
CA GLY A 121 11.70 -10.83 7.65
C GLY A 121 10.45 -11.70 7.52
N GLN A 122 10.24 -12.33 6.37
CA GLN A 122 8.99 -13.04 6.05
C GLN A 122 8.90 -14.47 6.59
N SER A 123 9.92 -14.97 7.30
CA SER A 123 9.85 -16.31 7.90
C SER A 123 8.86 -16.33 9.05
N THR A 124 8.23 -17.48 9.28
CA THR A 124 7.32 -17.68 10.42
C THR A 124 8.02 -17.40 11.75
N ASP A 125 9.31 -17.73 11.88
CA ASP A 125 10.09 -17.42 13.08
C ASP A 125 10.17 -15.90 13.33
N SER A 126 10.35 -15.10 12.28
CA SER A 126 10.42 -13.64 12.43
C SER A 126 9.04 -13.06 12.78
N ILE A 127 8.00 -13.50 12.06
CA ILE A 127 6.61 -13.03 12.27
C ILE A 127 6.14 -13.34 13.69
N TYR A 128 6.30 -14.57 14.18
CA TYR A 128 5.84 -14.96 15.52
C TYR A 128 6.67 -14.38 16.67
N ASN A 129 7.87 -13.86 16.39
CA ASN A 129 8.71 -13.20 17.38
C ASN A 129 8.68 -11.67 17.28
N SER A 130 8.05 -11.09 16.25
CA SER A 130 7.82 -9.65 16.15
C SER A 130 6.75 -9.23 17.15
N LYS A 131 7.06 -8.23 17.99
CA LYS A 131 6.13 -7.70 18.99
C LYS A 131 5.84 -6.23 18.81
N GLN A 132 6.82 -5.48 18.31
CA GLN A 132 6.77 -4.03 18.21
C GLN A 132 7.10 -3.54 16.80
N SER A 133 7.80 -4.32 15.98
CA SER A 133 8.12 -3.93 14.60
C SER A 133 6.85 -3.87 13.76
N ASN A 134 6.48 -2.68 13.31
CA ASN A 134 5.18 -2.44 12.68
C ASN A 134 5.19 -2.53 11.16
N VAL A 135 6.35 -2.42 10.50
CA VAL A 135 6.44 -2.38 9.04
C VAL A 135 7.38 -3.47 8.55
N THR A 136 6.90 -4.34 7.65
CA THR A 136 7.71 -5.39 7.04
C THR A 136 7.44 -5.46 5.55
N ARG A 137 8.52 -5.56 4.76
CA ARG A 137 8.46 -5.74 3.31
C ARG A 137 7.75 -7.05 2.99
N ALA A 138 6.69 -6.98 2.19
CA ALA A 138 5.75 -8.10 2.02
C ALA A 138 5.94 -8.92 0.73
N SER A 139 6.83 -8.54 -0.17
CA SER A 139 7.12 -9.25 -1.43
C SER A 139 8.62 -9.43 -1.68
N ASP A 140 9.02 -9.72 -2.91
CA ASP A 140 10.38 -9.51 -3.40
C ASP A 140 10.62 -8.01 -3.73
N ASP A 141 11.85 -7.65 -4.07
CA ASP A 141 12.25 -6.30 -4.47
C ASP A 141 11.53 -5.82 -5.74
N TYR A 142 11.34 -4.50 -5.83
CA TYR A 142 10.99 -3.83 -7.06
C TYR A 142 12.22 -3.76 -8.00
N TYR A 143 12.16 -4.50 -9.12
CA TYR A 143 13.21 -4.49 -10.15
C TYR A 143 12.82 -3.62 -11.35
N PRO A 144 13.15 -2.31 -11.40
CA PRO A 144 12.72 -1.40 -12.47
C PRO A 144 13.28 -1.78 -13.85
N LYS A 145 14.45 -2.42 -13.90
CA LYS A 145 15.08 -2.81 -15.17
C LYS A 145 14.53 -4.12 -15.74
N ASN A 146 13.75 -4.87 -14.96
CA ASN A 146 13.15 -6.11 -15.41
C ASN A 146 11.67 -5.90 -15.73
N PRO A 147 11.28 -5.80 -17.01
CA PRO A 147 9.88 -5.59 -17.37
C PRO A 147 8.98 -6.75 -16.92
N THR A 148 9.53 -7.97 -16.75
CA THR A 148 8.72 -9.16 -16.41
C THR A 148 8.27 -9.21 -14.95
N THR A 149 8.84 -8.35 -14.09
CA THR A 149 8.54 -8.38 -12.65
C THR A 149 7.49 -7.35 -12.23
N GLN A 150 7.09 -6.43 -13.12
CA GLN A 150 6.24 -5.31 -12.74
C GLN A 150 4.85 -5.78 -12.27
N THR A 151 4.19 -6.65 -13.04
CA THR A 151 2.89 -7.22 -12.68
C THR A 151 3.01 -8.25 -11.56
N LEU A 152 4.05 -9.08 -11.62
CA LEU A 152 4.37 -10.08 -10.60
C LEU A 152 4.51 -9.45 -9.22
N HIS A 153 5.23 -8.33 -9.11
CA HIS A 153 5.43 -7.64 -7.85
C HIS A 153 4.10 -7.19 -7.22
N ILE A 154 3.20 -6.57 -8.01
CA ILE A 154 1.88 -6.13 -7.51
C ILE A 154 1.00 -7.32 -7.12
N ALA A 155 0.99 -8.39 -7.91
CA ALA A 155 0.25 -9.60 -7.57
C ALA A 155 0.78 -10.24 -6.28
N ALA A 156 2.09 -10.49 -6.20
CA ALA A 156 2.73 -11.12 -5.05
C ALA A 156 2.51 -10.32 -3.76
N VAL A 157 2.73 -8.99 -3.79
CA VAL A 157 2.59 -8.17 -2.58
C VAL A 157 1.14 -8.08 -2.10
N ALA A 158 0.16 -8.03 -3.02
CA ALA A 158 -1.25 -8.01 -2.66
C ALA A 158 -1.67 -9.32 -2.00
N PHE A 159 -1.30 -10.47 -2.59
CA PHE A 159 -1.61 -11.79 -2.02
C PHE A 159 -0.91 -12.03 -0.69
N ASN A 160 0.37 -11.67 -0.57
CA ASN A 160 1.11 -11.79 0.69
C ASN A 160 0.49 -10.89 1.78
N SER A 161 -0.05 -9.73 1.42
CA SER A 161 -0.72 -8.81 2.36
C SER A 161 -2.00 -9.39 2.99
N ILE A 162 -2.56 -10.49 2.48
CA ILE A 162 -3.66 -11.22 3.13
C ILE A 162 -3.21 -11.74 4.50
N PHE A 163 -2.01 -12.32 4.59
CA PHE A 163 -1.46 -12.85 5.84
C PHE A 163 -0.64 -11.80 6.59
N PHE A 164 0.32 -11.16 5.92
CA PHE A 164 1.19 -10.18 6.56
C PHE A 164 0.41 -8.99 7.13
N GLY A 165 -0.65 -8.57 6.44
CA GLY A 165 -1.48 -7.45 6.87
C GLY A 165 -2.25 -7.67 8.18
N GLU A 166 -2.32 -8.90 8.69
CA GLU A 166 -2.90 -9.19 10.01
C GLU A 166 -1.93 -8.93 11.17
N VAL A 167 -0.63 -8.85 10.88
CA VAL A 167 0.43 -8.76 11.90
C VAL A 167 1.21 -7.45 11.80
N VAL A 168 1.43 -6.95 10.59
CA VAL A 168 2.26 -5.77 10.30
C VAL A 168 1.58 -4.91 9.24
N VAL A 169 2.01 -3.66 9.12
CA VAL A 169 1.77 -2.81 7.95
C VAL A 169 2.67 -3.31 6.82
N PRO A 170 2.12 -3.89 5.73
CA PRO A 170 2.93 -4.39 4.63
C PRO A 170 3.64 -3.24 3.93
N ASP A 171 4.96 -3.32 3.82
CA ASP A 171 5.73 -2.47 2.93
C ASP A 171 5.74 -3.07 1.52
N TRP A 172 5.24 -2.29 0.56
CA TRP A 172 5.10 -2.66 -0.84
C TRP A 172 6.30 -2.24 -1.68
N ASP A 173 7.41 -1.91 -1.02
CA ASP A 173 8.65 -1.45 -1.61
C ASP A 173 8.51 -0.14 -2.40
N MET A 174 9.66 0.39 -2.78
CA MET A 174 9.78 1.59 -3.62
C MET A 174 9.24 1.39 -5.04
N PHE A 175 9.07 2.48 -5.78
CA PHE A 175 8.89 2.44 -7.23
C PHE A 175 9.52 3.66 -7.90
N TYR A 176 9.61 3.62 -9.23
CA TYR A 176 10.01 4.78 -10.04
C TYR A 176 8.76 5.51 -10.54
N SER A 177 8.62 6.78 -10.20
CA SER A 177 7.55 7.62 -10.73
C SER A 177 7.74 7.90 -12.23
N ARG A 178 8.97 7.86 -12.74
CA ARG A 178 9.27 7.97 -14.17
C ARG A 178 9.63 6.61 -14.76
N HIS A 179 8.60 5.81 -15.03
CA HIS A 179 8.73 4.46 -15.58
C HIS A 179 7.52 4.09 -16.44
N ASN A 180 7.66 3.14 -17.38
CA ASN A 180 6.53 2.72 -18.24
C ASN A 180 5.38 2.09 -17.41
N ALA A 181 5.69 1.48 -16.28
CA ALA A 181 4.73 0.92 -15.31
C ALA A 181 4.47 1.85 -14.11
N ALA A 182 4.84 3.13 -14.17
CA ALA A 182 4.73 4.04 -13.02
C ALA A 182 3.29 4.23 -12.53
N GLU A 183 2.33 4.44 -13.45
CA GLU A 183 0.91 4.57 -13.11
C GLU A 183 0.39 3.30 -12.40
N PHE A 184 0.77 2.13 -12.92
CA PHE A 184 0.42 0.82 -12.38
C PHE A 184 0.88 0.67 -10.92
N HIS A 185 2.14 1.01 -10.67
CA HIS A 185 2.73 0.98 -9.35
C HIS A 185 2.19 2.06 -8.41
N ALA A 186 1.88 3.26 -8.92
CA ALA A 186 1.30 4.35 -8.15
C ALA A 186 -0.10 4.00 -7.65
N VAL A 187 -0.99 3.55 -8.55
CA VAL A 187 -2.34 3.13 -8.19
C VAL A 187 -2.31 2.00 -7.16
N ALA A 188 -1.40 1.03 -7.30
CA ALA A 188 -1.22 -0.03 -6.33
C ALA A 188 -0.89 0.50 -4.91
N ARG A 189 -0.02 1.52 -4.78
CA ARG A 189 0.27 2.12 -3.46
C ARG A 189 -0.89 2.97 -2.93
N ALA A 190 -1.67 3.61 -3.81
CA ALA A 190 -2.85 4.35 -3.41
C ALA A 190 -3.91 3.45 -2.74
N VAL A 191 -4.04 2.21 -3.22
CA VAL A 191 -4.98 1.21 -2.66
C VAL A 191 -4.33 0.27 -1.65
N GLY A 192 -3.00 0.22 -1.57
CA GLY A 192 -2.25 -0.73 -0.76
C GLY A 192 -2.27 -0.47 0.75
N GLY A 193 -2.67 0.74 1.19
CA GLY A 193 -2.62 1.13 2.61
C GLY A 193 -1.20 1.13 3.19
N CYS A 194 -0.20 1.26 2.34
CA CYS A 194 1.22 1.12 2.64
C CYS A 194 1.96 2.47 2.55
N GLY A 195 3.27 2.44 2.82
CA GLY A 195 4.15 3.60 2.59
C GLY A 195 4.33 3.90 1.11
N ILE A 196 4.71 5.14 0.79
CA ILE A 196 5.03 5.57 -0.58
C ILE A 196 6.49 6.01 -0.61
N TYR A 197 7.34 5.18 -1.21
CA TYR A 197 8.76 5.47 -1.40
C TYR A 197 9.05 5.56 -2.89
N VAL A 198 9.71 6.63 -3.32
CA VAL A 198 10.21 6.75 -4.69
C VAL A 198 11.72 6.69 -4.73
N SER A 199 12.23 5.98 -5.72
CA SER A 199 13.68 5.77 -5.91
C SER A 199 14.13 6.26 -7.29
N ASP A 200 13.38 7.21 -7.87
CA ASP A 200 13.81 7.90 -9.08
C ASP A 200 15.18 8.54 -8.88
N LYS A 201 15.94 8.62 -9.97
CA LYS A 201 17.17 9.41 -9.99
C LYS A 201 16.85 10.86 -9.56
N PRO A 202 17.66 11.48 -8.68
CA PRO A 202 17.43 12.87 -8.26
C PRO A 202 17.20 13.82 -9.45
N GLY A 203 16.13 14.60 -9.38
CA GLY A 203 15.73 15.54 -10.44
C GLY A 203 14.94 14.90 -11.60
N HIS A 204 14.69 13.60 -11.59
CA HIS A 204 13.97 12.87 -12.66
C HIS A 204 12.63 12.29 -12.21
N HIS A 205 11.88 13.03 -11.40
CA HIS A 205 10.56 12.62 -10.91
C HIS A 205 9.43 12.95 -11.89
N ASP A 206 8.38 12.14 -11.90
CA ASP A 206 7.10 12.49 -12.52
C ASP A 206 6.17 13.15 -11.49
N PHE A 207 6.17 14.47 -11.43
CA PHE A 207 5.33 15.22 -10.50
C PHE A 207 3.82 15.07 -10.76
N LYS A 208 3.39 14.66 -11.96
CA LYS A 208 1.97 14.43 -12.25
C LYS A 208 1.49 13.20 -11.48
N ILE A 209 2.26 12.11 -11.51
CA ILE A 209 1.97 10.90 -10.73
C ILE A 209 2.07 11.19 -9.23
N LEU A 210 3.14 11.86 -8.79
CA LEU A 210 3.34 12.14 -7.36
C LEU A 210 2.22 13.00 -6.76
N ARG A 211 1.76 14.03 -7.48
CA ARG A 211 0.65 14.89 -7.02
C ARG A 211 -0.71 14.18 -6.96
N ARG A 212 -0.84 12.98 -7.54
CA ARG A 212 -2.03 12.13 -7.42
C ARG A 212 -1.97 11.19 -6.21
N LEU A 213 -0.80 11.07 -5.57
CA LEU A 213 -0.55 10.22 -4.39
C LEU A 213 -0.35 11.03 -3.10
N VAL A 214 0.36 12.16 -3.19
CA VAL A 214 0.85 12.93 -2.05
C VAL A 214 0.21 14.31 -2.04
N LEU A 215 -0.27 14.73 -0.88
CA LEU A 215 -0.82 16.07 -0.65
C LEU A 215 0.32 17.12 -0.58
N PRO A 216 0.01 18.42 -0.74
CA PRO A 216 1.02 19.48 -0.68
C PRO A 216 1.81 19.56 0.64
N ASP A 217 1.25 19.04 1.73
CA ASP A 217 1.90 18.97 3.06
C ASP A 217 2.83 17.76 3.23
N GLY A 218 2.99 16.94 2.18
CA GLY A 218 3.81 15.73 2.18
C GLY A 218 3.10 14.49 2.72
N SER A 219 1.88 14.63 3.26
CA SER A 219 1.10 13.50 3.73
C SER A 219 0.40 12.76 2.59
N VAL A 220 0.01 11.52 2.82
CA VAL A 220 -0.67 10.67 1.83
C VAL A 220 -2.11 10.42 2.25
N LEU A 221 -2.99 10.21 1.26
CA LEU A 221 -4.35 9.73 1.48
C LEU A 221 -4.33 8.20 1.69
N ARG A 222 -3.62 7.73 2.72
CA ARG A 222 -3.45 6.29 2.99
C ARG A 222 -4.80 5.66 3.36
N ALA A 223 -5.15 4.57 2.69
CA ALA A 223 -6.31 3.77 3.03
C ALA A 223 -6.11 3.07 4.41
N LYS A 224 -7.23 2.66 5.03
CA LYS A 224 -7.31 2.19 6.42
C LYS A 224 -6.65 0.83 6.63
N TYR A 225 -6.88 -0.11 5.72
CA TYR A 225 -6.41 -1.48 5.84
C TYR A 225 -5.19 -1.73 4.95
N PRO A 226 -4.51 -2.88 5.06
CA PRO A 226 -3.64 -3.37 4.01
C PRO A 226 -4.45 -3.70 2.76
N GLY A 227 -3.95 -3.36 1.57
CA GLY A 227 -4.60 -3.69 0.31
C GLY A 227 -4.60 -5.20 0.09
N ARG A 228 -5.76 -5.75 -0.30
CA ARG A 228 -5.94 -7.21 -0.49
C ARG A 228 -6.66 -7.50 -1.80
N PRO A 229 -6.40 -8.65 -2.43
CA PRO A 229 -7.23 -9.12 -3.53
C PRO A 229 -8.70 -9.19 -3.10
N SER A 230 -9.62 -8.85 -4.01
CA SER A 230 -11.03 -9.14 -3.79
C SER A 230 -11.25 -10.65 -3.76
N ARG A 231 -12.33 -11.07 -3.10
CA ARG A 231 -12.62 -12.48 -2.83
C ARG A 231 -12.72 -13.34 -4.10
N ASP A 232 -13.22 -12.77 -5.19
CA ASP A 232 -13.31 -13.43 -6.49
C ASP A 232 -11.96 -13.57 -7.21
N CYS A 233 -10.91 -12.86 -6.79
CA CYS A 233 -9.57 -13.03 -7.34
C CYS A 233 -8.74 -14.13 -6.62
N LEU A 234 -9.14 -14.59 -5.44
CA LEU A 234 -8.30 -15.42 -4.56
C LEU A 234 -7.84 -16.76 -5.17
N PHE A 235 -8.65 -17.35 -6.04
CA PHE A 235 -8.37 -18.65 -6.66
C PHE A 235 -8.13 -18.56 -8.17
N ASN A 236 -7.90 -17.36 -8.68
CA ASN A 236 -7.54 -17.10 -10.07
C ASN A 236 -6.06 -16.74 -10.14
N ASP A 237 -5.41 -17.01 -11.28
CA ASP A 237 -4.04 -16.58 -11.52
C ASP A 237 -4.06 -15.26 -12.31
N PRO A 238 -3.84 -14.11 -11.67
CA PRO A 238 -3.90 -12.82 -12.34
C PRO A 238 -2.72 -12.56 -13.28
N VAL A 239 -1.68 -13.39 -13.28
CA VAL A 239 -0.45 -13.15 -14.03
C VAL A 239 -0.36 -14.01 -15.29
N MET A 240 -0.82 -15.27 -15.26
CA MET A 240 -0.55 -16.22 -16.35
C MET A 240 -1.78 -16.95 -16.93
N ASP A 241 -2.99 -16.83 -16.38
CA ASP A 241 -4.14 -17.59 -16.91
C ASP A 241 -4.73 -17.06 -18.23
N GLY A 242 -4.34 -15.85 -18.65
CA GLY A 242 -4.80 -15.18 -19.86
C GLY A 242 -6.24 -14.63 -19.80
N LYS A 243 -6.88 -14.59 -18.63
CA LYS A 243 -8.32 -14.27 -18.49
C LYS A 243 -8.62 -13.35 -17.31
N SER A 244 -7.84 -13.42 -16.23
CA SER A 244 -8.20 -12.81 -14.95
C SER A 244 -7.55 -11.45 -14.75
N LEU A 245 -8.36 -10.46 -14.39
CA LEU A 245 -7.90 -9.19 -13.82
C LEU A 245 -7.67 -9.36 -12.31
N LEU A 246 -6.69 -8.62 -11.77
CA LEU A 246 -6.50 -8.49 -10.33
C LEU A 246 -7.28 -7.28 -9.82
N LYS A 247 -8.15 -7.47 -8.84
CA LYS A 247 -8.80 -6.38 -8.11
C LYS A 247 -8.23 -6.32 -6.70
N ILE A 248 -7.77 -5.15 -6.28
CA ILE A 248 -7.24 -4.90 -4.94
C ILE A 248 -8.16 -3.89 -4.27
N TRP A 249 -8.77 -4.25 -3.15
CA TRP A 249 -9.68 -3.38 -2.42
C TRP A 249 -9.08 -2.86 -1.13
N ASN A 250 -9.61 -1.72 -0.68
CA ASN A 250 -9.33 -1.13 0.62
C ASN A 250 -10.48 -0.21 1.06
N LEU A 251 -10.38 0.35 2.27
CA LEU A 251 -11.38 1.20 2.87
C LEU A 251 -10.78 2.55 3.29
N ASN A 252 -11.55 3.62 3.14
CA ASN A 252 -11.30 4.92 3.73
C ASN A 252 -12.27 5.14 4.90
N LYS A 253 -12.28 6.34 5.48
CA LYS A 253 -13.19 6.67 6.59
C LYS A 253 -14.67 6.69 6.18
N PHE A 254 -14.98 7.00 4.92
CA PHE A 254 -16.36 7.11 4.41
C PHE A 254 -16.62 6.43 3.07
N THR A 255 -15.59 5.90 2.42
CA THR A 255 -15.69 5.27 1.10
C THR A 255 -14.87 3.98 1.08
N GLY A 256 -15.09 3.12 0.10
CA GLY A 256 -14.10 2.13 -0.33
C GLY A 256 -13.28 2.65 -1.52
N VAL A 257 -12.19 1.95 -1.79
CA VAL A 257 -11.36 2.14 -2.99
C VAL A 257 -10.99 0.78 -3.57
N ILE A 258 -11.06 0.63 -4.89
CA ILE A 258 -10.69 -0.59 -5.60
C ILE A 258 -9.76 -0.23 -6.75
N GLY A 259 -8.57 -0.79 -6.78
CA GLY A 259 -7.70 -0.77 -7.95
C GLY A 259 -7.94 -2.03 -8.80
N VAL A 260 -8.08 -1.87 -10.11
CA VAL A 260 -8.21 -2.98 -11.06
C VAL A 260 -7.00 -2.98 -11.98
N PHE A 261 -6.34 -4.14 -12.10
CA PHE A 261 -5.05 -4.28 -12.76
C PHE A 261 -5.10 -5.43 -13.75
N ASN A 262 -4.60 -5.20 -14.97
CA ASN A 262 -4.30 -6.30 -15.89
C ASN A 262 -2.83 -6.71 -15.73
N CYS A 263 -2.63 -7.79 -14.96
CA CYS A 263 -1.31 -8.36 -14.69
C CYS A 263 -0.84 -9.37 -15.76
N GLN A 264 -1.67 -9.65 -16.77
CA GLN A 264 -1.49 -10.75 -17.72
C GLN A 264 -0.52 -10.41 -18.84
N GLY A 265 0.34 -11.36 -19.20
CA GLY A 265 1.26 -11.25 -20.35
C GLY A 265 2.47 -10.34 -20.13
N ALA A 266 2.66 -9.82 -18.92
CA ALA A 266 3.81 -8.99 -18.57
C ALA A 266 4.72 -9.62 -17.50
N GLY A 267 4.50 -10.87 -17.11
CA GLY A 267 5.35 -11.57 -16.15
C GLY A 267 5.06 -13.07 -16.10
N SER A 268 5.96 -13.83 -15.48
CA SER A 268 5.75 -15.25 -15.18
C SER A 268 6.11 -15.53 -13.72
N TRP A 269 5.34 -16.41 -13.09
CA TRP A 269 5.70 -16.94 -11.79
C TRP A 269 7.01 -17.72 -11.91
N PRO A 270 7.94 -17.57 -10.95
CA PRO A 270 9.13 -18.40 -10.91
C PRO A 270 8.76 -19.89 -10.96
N PHE A 271 9.57 -20.70 -11.64
CA PHE A 271 9.45 -22.18 -11.74
C PHE A 271 8.27 -22.73 -12.53
N LEU A 272 7.44 -21.89 -13.15
CA LEU A 272 6.54 -22.36 -14.20
C LEU A 272 7.28 -22.33 -15.53
N ASP A 273 7.20 -23.41 -16.31
CA ASP A 273 7.75 -23.45 -17.67
C ASP A 273 7.22 -22.23 -18.45
N ASN A 274 8.14 -21.42 -19.00
CA ASN A 274 7.88 -20.17 -19.75
C ASN A 274 7.14 -20.43 -21.07
N THR A 275 5.98 -21.08 -21.02
CA THR A 275 5.24 -21.55 -22.19
C THR A 275 4.39 -20.46 -22.83
N VAL A 276 4.30 -19.27 -22.24
CA VAL A 276 3.52 -18.18 -22.84
C VAL A 276 4.24 -16.85 -22.67
N GLN A 277 5.36 -16.66 -23.38
CA GLN A 277 5.63 -15.34 -23.94
C GLN A 277 4.62 -15.13 -25.07
N SER A 278 3.46 -14.61 -24.69
CA SER A 278 2.52 -14.06 -25.66
C SER A 278 3.11 -12.75 -26.17
N ASP A 279 3.45 -12.69 -27.46
CA ASP A 279 3.77 -11.44 -28.17
C ASP A 279 2.59 -10.44 -28.22
N GLY A 280 1.44 -10.79 -27.63
CA GLY A 280 0.22 -10.00 -27.60
C GLY A 280 0.00 -9.27 -26.27
N SER A 281 -0.29 -7.96 -26.38
CA SER A 281 -1.00 -7.21 -25.34
C SER A 281 -2.39 -7.83 -25.14
N PHE A 282 -2.64 -8.46 -23.99
CA PHE A 282 -3.95 -8.99 -23.65
C PHE A 282 -4.89 -7.85 -23.28
N GLU A 283 -5.95 -7.64 -24.07
CA GLU A 283 -7.06 -6.80 -23.66
C GLU A 283 -8.10 -7.68 -22.96
N LEU A 284 -8.30 -7.46 -21.67
CA LEU A 284 -9.19 -8.26 -20.84
C LEU A 284 -10.33 -7.40 -20.32
N SER A 285 -11.50 -8.03 -20.21
CA SER A 285 -12.67 -7.44 -19.60
C SER A 285 -13.02 -8.18 -18.31
N GLY A 286 -13.25 -7.46 -17.23
CA GLY A 286 -13.74 -7.99 -15.97
C GLY A 286 -14.95 -7.21 -15.45
N LEU A 287 -15.49 -7.66 -14.32
CA LEU A 287 -16.59 -7.03 -13.63
C LEU A 287 -16.11 -6.49 -12.28
N LEU A 288 -16.47 -5.23 -12.00
CA LEU A 288 -16.25 -4.57 -10.72
C LEU A 288 -17.59 -4.32 -10.04
N SER A 289 -17.71 -4.72 -8.79
CA SER A 289 -18.92 -4.51 -7.98
C SER A 289 -18.56 -3.82 -6.66
N PRO A 290 -19.45 -2.98 -6.08
CA PRO A 290 -19.28 -2.52 -4.70
C PRO A 290 -19.12 -3.68 -3.69
N ALA A 291 -19.67 -4.86 -3.99
CA ALA A 291 -19.51 -6.07 -3.18
C ALA A 291 -18.09 -6.65 -3.13
N ASP A 292 -17.17 -6.16 -3.98
CA ASP A 292 -15.76 -6.57 -3.98
C ASP A 292 -14.97 -6.01 -2.78
N ILE A 293 -15.57 -5.09 -2.00
CA ILE A 293 -14.99 -4.52 -0.77
C ILE A 293 -15.57 -5.29 0.44
N GLU A 294 -14.75 -6.10 1.11
CA GLU A 294 -15.20 -7.05 2.14
C GLU A 294 -15.79 -6.38 3.39
N TYR A 295 -15.28 -5.21 3.79
CA TYR A 295 -15.69 -4.49 5.01
C TYR A 295 -16.50 -3.21 4.73
N PHE A 296 -17.24 -3.19 3.62
CA PHE A 296 -17.94 -1.98 3.17
C PHE A 296 -19.03 -1.50 4.15
N GLU A 297 -19.57 -2.40 4.97
CA GLU A 297 -20.54 -2.12 6.03
C GLU A 297 -20.03 -1.08 7.05
N GLU A 298 -18.73 -1.01 7.28
CA GLU A 298 -18.13 -0.07 8.23
C GLU A 298 -18.31 1.40 7.81
N VAL A 299 -18.42 1.67 6.50
CA VAL A 299 -18.58 3.04 5.97
C VAL A 299 -20.02 3.32 5.52
N SER A 300 -20.79 2.28 5.20
CA SER A 300 -22.14 2.41 4.69
C SER A 300 -23.14 2.86 5.75
N GLY A 301 -22.98 2.42 7.00
CA GLY A 301 -23.82 2.81 8.12
C GLY A 301 -25.20 2.14 8.12
N VAL A 302 -25.84 2.10 9.30
CA VAL A 302 -27.01 1.25 9.61
C VAL A 302 -28.23 1.53 8.71
N SER A 303 -28.42 2.76 8.25
CA SER A 303 -29.59 3.16 7.45
C SER A 303 -29.37 3.06 5.93
N TRP A 304 -28.25 2.49 5.48
CA TRP A 304 -27.93 2.36 4.07
C TRP A 304 -28.80 1.30 3.38
N LYS A 305 -29.24 1.61 2.16
CA LYS A 305 -30.17 0.77 1.38
C LYS A 305 -29.50 -0.06 0.29
N GLY A 306 -28.18 -0.07 0.22
CA GLY A 306 -27.43 -0.84 -0.77
C GLY A 306 -26.93 -0.06 -1.99
N ASP A 307 -27.35 1.19 -2.19
CA ASP A 307 -26.91 1.98 -3.34
C ASP A 307 -25.56 2.68 -3.12
N CYS A 308 -24.69 2.62 -4.12
CA CYS A 308 -23.37 3.23 -4.15
C CYS A 308 -23.23 4.20 -5.31
N ALA A 309 -22.44 5.24 -5.10
CA ALA A 309 -21.84 6.03 -6.16
C ALA A 309 -20.44 5.47 -6.43
N VAL A 310 -20.16 5.13 -7.68
CA VAL A 310 -18.87 4.57 -8.13
C VAL A 310 -18.24 5.55 -9.09
N PHE A 311 -17.13 6.14 -8.68
CA PHE A 311 -16.34 7.07 -9.49
C PHE A 311 -15.15 6.35 -10.11
N CYS A 312 -15.02 6.45 -11.44
CA CYS A 312 -13.90 5.92 -12.21
C CYS A 312 -12.87 7.02 -12.46
N PHE A 313 -11.63 6.81 -12.01
CA PHE A 313 -10.59 7.85 -12.06
C PHE A 313 -10.17 8.20 -13.49
N ASN A 314 -9.88 7.21 -14.33
CA ASN A 314 -9.35 7.49 -15.67
C ASN A 314 -10.37 8.19 -16.59
N SER A 315 -11.64 7.77 -16.55
CA SER A 315 -12.70 8.39 -17.36
C SER A 315 -13.31 9.64 -16.73
N GLY A 316 -13.16 9.82 -15.41
CA GLY A 316 -13.87 10.84 -14.64
C GLY A 316 -15.39 10.65 -14.63
N SER A 317 -15.88 9.43 -14.86
CA SER A 317 -17.31 9.11 -14.89
C SER A 317 -17.84 8.69 -13.52
N LEU A 318 -19.09 9.04 -13.23
CA LEU A 318 -19.79 8.63 -12.03
C LEU A 318 -20.99 7.74 -12.40
N SER A 319 -21.12 6.60 -11.72
CA SER A 319 -22.25 5.69 -11.89
C SER A 319 -22.91 5.42 -10.54
N ARG A 320 -24.24 5.26 -10.54
CA ARG A 320 -24.96 4.72 -9.38
C ARG A 320 -25.17 3.22 -9.60
N LEU A 321 -24.72 2.41 -8.66
CA LEU A 321 -24.85 0.95 -8.69
C LEU A 321 -25.46 0.47 -7.37
N SER A 322 -26.31 -0.56 -7.41
CA SER A 322 -26.62 -1.30 -6.19
C SER A 322 -25.40 -2.13 -5.74
N LYS A 323 -25.38 -2.58 -4.47
CA LYS A 323 -24.23 -3.31 -3.89
C LYS A 323 -23.77 -4.50 -4.74
N GLN A 324 -24.72 -5.22 -5.34
CA GLN A 324 -24.45 -6.43 -6.12
C GLN A 324 -24.37 -6.18 -7.63
N GLU A 325 -24.67 -4.98 -8.07
CA GLU A 325 -24.55 -4.62 -9.48
C GLU A 325 -23.07 -4.47 -9.84
N SER A 326 -22.76 -4.65 -11.12
CA SER A 326 -21.39 -4.65 -11.61
C SER A 326 -21.20 -3.72 -12.81
N LEU A 327 -20.03 -3.10 -12.89
CA LEU A 327 -19.55 -2.34 -14.04
C LEU A 327 -18.55 -3.19 -14.83
N LYS A 328 -18.62 -3.15 -16.16
CA LYS A 328 -17.59 -3.74 -17.02
C LYS A 328 -16.35 -2.84 -17.04
N VAL A 329 -15.18 -3.43 -16.81
CA VAL A 329 -13.87 -2.77 -16.90
C VAL A 329 -13.03 -3.48 -17.94
N THR A 330 -12.45 -2.74 -18.88
CA THR A 330 -11.59 -3.28 -19.94
C THR A 330 -10.20 -2.67 -19.84
N LEU A 331 -9.17 -3.51 -19.74
CA LEU A 331 -7.78 -3.09 -19.56
C LEU A 331 -6.85 -3.91 -20.45
N ARG A 332 -5.85 -3.26 -21.04
CA ARG A 332 -4.73 -3.93 -21.70
C ARG A 332 -3.65 -4.31 -20.69
N THR A 333 -2.74 -5.21 -21.08
CA THR A 333 -1.54 -5.55 -20.28
C THR A 333 -0.87 -4.30 -19.71
N LEU A 334 -0.52 -4.33 -18.42
CA LEU A 334 0.09 -3.22 -17.67
C LEU A 334 -0.78 -1.94 -17.56
N GLN A 335 -2.06 -2.00 -17.91
CA GLN A 335 -3.01 -0.94 -17.59
C GLN A 335 -3.73 -1.22 -16.27
N CYS A 336 -4.14 -0.14 -15.61
CA CYS A 336 -4.93 -0.17 -14.40
C CYS A 336 -5.91 1.00 -14.36
N ASP A 337 -6.90 0.88 -13.48
CA ASP A 337 -7.79 1.98 -13.09
C ASP A 337 -8.08 1.91 -11.59
N VAL A 338 -8.57 3.00 -11.03
CA VAL A 338 -8.96 3.07 -9.62
C VAL A 338 -10.36 3.65 -9.47
N PHE A 339 -11.14 2.98 -8.63
CA PHE A 339 -12.54 3.27 -8.41
C PHE A 339 -12.75 3.68 -6.97
N THR A 340 -13.40 4.81 -6.76
CA THR A 340 -13.88 5.19 -5.42
C THR A 340 -15.34 4.80 -5.30
N VAL A 341 -15.66 3.99 -4.29
CA VAL A 341 -17.01 3.47 -4.04
C VAL A 341 -17.54 4.15 -2.79
N SER A 342 -18.52 5.05 -2.92
CA SER A 342 -19.12 5.75 -1.79
C SER A 342 -20.56 5.29 -1.57
N PRO A 343 -20.96 4.92 -0.33
CA PRO A 343 -22.34 4.57 -0.03
C PRO A 343 -23.24 5.81 -0.16
N ILE A 344 -24.33 5.69 -0.92
CA ILE A 344 -25.34 6.75 -1.06
C ILE A 344 -26.24 6.74 0.17
N LYS A 345 -26.17 7.82 0.94
CA LYS A 345 -26.98 8.03 2.16
C LYS A 345 -28.14 8.99 1.87
N VAL A 346 -29.25 8.79 2.57
CA VAL A 346 -30.45 9.62 2.43
C VAL A 346 -30.54 10.60 3.60
N TYR A 347 -30.51 11.90 3.27
CA TYR A 347 -30.62 13.01 4.21
C TYR A 347 -31.93 13.78 3.99
N ASN A 348 -32.51 14.29 5.07
CA ASN A 348 -33.80 14.99 5.07
C ASN A 348 -34.89 14.29 4.22
N LYS A 349 -34.90 12.95 4.24
CA LYS A 349 -35.81 12.06 3.49
C LYS A 349 -35.77 12.14 1.96
N LYS A 350 -35.08 13.10 1.34
CA LYS A 350 -35.12 13.37 -0.11
C LYS A 350 -33.75 13.52 -0.78
N ILE A 351 -32.72 13.90 -0.03
CA ILE A 351 -31.38 14.17 -0.57
C ILE A 351 -30.57 12.87 -0.51
N HIS A 352 -30.21 12.33 -1.66
CA HIS A 352 -29.34 11.18 -1.79
C HIS A 352 -27.94 11.71 -2.10
N PHE A 353 -27.00 11.47 -1.19
CA PHE A 353 -25.68 12.07 -1.27
C PHE A 353 -24.58 11.07 -0.90
N ALA A 354 -23.48 11.12 -1.64
CA ALA A 354 -22.29 10.31 -1.42
C ALA A 354 -21.04 11.11 -1.79
N PRO A 355 -20.13 11.43 -0.84
CA PRO A 355 -18.90 12.13 -1.18
C PRO A 355 -17.91 11.18 -1.88
N ILE A 356 -17.32 11.65 -2.97
CA ILE A 356 -16.22 10.94 -3.64
C ILE A 356 -14.87 11.41 -3.11
N GLY A 357 -14.74 12.70 -2.77
CA GLY A 357 -13.49 13.27 -2.24
C GLY A 357 -12.70 14.02 -3.31
N LEU A 358 -11.36 14.04 -3.21
CA LEU A 358 -10.50 14.77 -4.15
C LEU A 358 -10.29 13.94 -5.43
N ILE A 359 -11.10 14.21 -6.46
CA ILE A 359 -11.21 13.38 -7.68
C ILE A 359 -9.98 13.41 -8.60
N ASP A 360 -9.01 14.28 -8.29
CA ASP A 360 -7.70 14.33 -8.94
C ASP A 360 -6.67 13.40 -8.27
N MET A 361 -7.01 12.76 -7.15
CA MET A 361 -6.16 11.82 -6.42
C MET A 361 -6.59 10.38 -6.71
N TYR A 362 -5.64 9.44 -6.73
CA TYR A 362 -5.96 8.02 -6.94
C TYR A 362 -6.87 7.46 -5.83
N ASN A 363 -6.55 7.75 -4.57
CA ASN A 363 -7.43 7.43 -3.44
C ASN A 363 -8.27 8.65 -3.03
N SER A 364 -9.20 9.05 -3.91
CA SER A 364 -9.97 10.29 -3.76
C SER A 364 -10.73 10.41 -2.43
N GLY A 365 -11.38 9.33 -2.00
CA GLY A 365 -12.17 9.28 -0.77
C GLY A 365 -11.36 9.34 0.52
N GLY A 366 -10.04 9.10 0.45
CA GLY A 366 -9.14 9.23 1.58
C GLY A 366 -9.01 10.67 2.09
N ALA A 367 -9.45 11.66 1.31
CA ALA A 367 -9.45 13.07 1.69
C ALA A 367 -10.62 13.46 2.63
N VAL A 368 -11.65 12.61 2.77
CA VAL A 368 -12.87 12.93 3.54
C VAL A 368 -12.69 12.49 5.01
N GLU A 369 -12.82 13.44 5.94
CA GLU A 369 -12.55 13.25 7.36
C GLU A 369 -13.80 13.30 8.25
N ALA A 370 -14.83 14.05 7.85
CA ALA A 370 -16.12 14.04 8.53
C ALA A 370 -17.25 14.44 7.59
N ILE A 371 -18.47 14.00 7.94
CA ILE A 371 -19.71 14.44 7.30
C ILE A 371 -20.70 14.78 8.42
N GLU A 372 -21.19 16.01 8.43
CA GLU A 372 -22.13 16.54 9.40
C GLU A 372 -23.36 17.07 8.67
N VAL A 373 -24.55 16.85 9.25
CA VAL A 373 -25.80 17.28 8.63
C VAL A 373 -26.61 18.11 9.62
N SER A 374 -27.04 19.28 9.19
CA SER A 374 -27.92 20.15 9.96
C SER A 374 -29.23 20.34 9.19
N ASN A 375 -30.33 19.86 9.78
CA ASN A 375 -31.67 19.98 9.24
C ASN A 375 -32.37 21.20 9.85
N GLY A 376 -32.54 22.26 9.07
CA GLY A 376 -33.48 23.34 9.39
C GLY A 376 -34.89 22.99 8.90
N SER A 377 -35.90 23.73 9.36
CA SER A 377 -37.31 23.54 8.96
C SER A 377 -37.56 23.69 7.45
N SER A 378 -36.71 24.43 6.73
CA SER A 378 -36.84 24.68 5.28
C SER A 378 -35.57 24.45 4.45
N ASN A 379 -34.39 24.32 5.08
CA ASN A 379 -33.10 24.16 4.41
C ASN A 379 -32.30 23.01 5.04
N CYS A 380 -31.74 22.13 4.21
CA CYS A 380 -30.81 21.09 4.64
C CYS A 380 -29.39 21.50 4.27
N ARG A 381 -28.46 21.43 5.23
CA ARG A 381 -27.03 21.65 4.98
C ARG A 381 -26.26 20.37 5.25
N ILE A 382 -25.46 19.95 4.29
CA ILE A 382 -24.46 18.89 4.42
C ILE A 382 -23.09 19.57 4.50
N SER A 383 -22.39 19.41 5.62
CA SER A 383 -21.00 19.84 5.81
C SER A 383 -20.09 18.63 5.65
N ILE A 384 -19.05 18.75 4.83
CA ILE A 384 -18.02 17.74 4.64
C ILE A 384 -16.69 18.36 5.03
N LYS A 385 -16.01 17.75 5.99
CA LYS A 385 -14.64 18.13 6.37
C LYS A 385 -13.64 17.19 5.72
N GLY A 386 -12.50 17.74 5.35
CA GLY A 386 -11.43 16.97 4.74
C GLY A 386 -10.13 17.74 4.64
N ARG A 387 -9.16 17.14 3.94
CA ARG A 387 -7.82 17.71 3.78
C ARG A 387 -7.31 17.65 2.34
N GLY A 388 -6.30 18.45 2.05
CA GLY A 388 -5.75 18.68 0.72
C GLY A 388 -6.50 19.78 -0.06
N ALA A 389 -6.12 19.96 -1.32
CA ALA A 389 -6.71 20.94 -2.23
C ALA A 389 -6.94 20.32 -3.62
N GLY A 390 -7.77 20.95 -4.44
CA GLY A 390 -8.13 20.45 -5.78
C GLY A 390 -9.63 20.28 -5.97
N ARG A 391 -10.02 19.46 -6.95
CA ARG A 391 -11.44 19.25 -7.23
C ARG A 391 -12.05 18.26 -6.25
N PHE A 392 -13.04 18.70 -5.48
CA PHE A 392 -13.89 17.81 -4.71
C PHE A 392 -15.08 17.34 -5.55
N GLY A 393 -15.40 16.06 -5.49
CA GLY A 393 -16.55 15.46 -6.16
C GLY A 393 -17.51 14.76 -5.20
N ALA A 394 -18.80 14.73 -5.55
CA ALA A 394 -19.83 13.96 -4.86
C ALA A 394 -20.98 13.58 -5.79
N TYR A 395 -21.66 12.48 -5.48
CA TYR A 395 -22.99 12.20 -6.01
C TYR A 395 -24.03 13.02 -5.24
N SER A 396 -24.95 13.66 -5.96
CA SER A 396 -26.10 14.36 -5.37
C SER A 396 -27.31 14.28 -6.30
N ASN A 397 -28.39 13.60 -5.88
CA ASN A 397 -29.59 13.48 -6.71
C ASN A 397 -30.29 14.83 -6.98
N LEU A 398 -30.08 15.83 -6.12
CA LEU A 398 -30.62 17.18 -6.27
C LEU A 398 -29.48 18.16 -6.56
N LYS A 399 -29.76 19.18 -7.37
CA LYS A 399 -28.83 20.30 -7.57
C LYS A 399 -28.81 21.18 -6.30
N PRO A 400 -27.64 21.44 -5.69
CA PRO A 400 -27.54 22.40 -4.58
C PRO A 400 -28.00 23.81 -4.97
N LYS A 401 -28.44 24.61 -4.00
CA LYS A 401 -28.74 26.04 -4.20
C LYS A 401 -27.45 26.86 -4.29
N PHE A 402 -26.59 26.69 -3.30
CA PHE A 402 -25.26 27.30 -3.23
C PHE A 402 -24.34 26.46 -2.33
N CYS A 403 -23.04 26.73 -2.42
CA CYS A 403 -22.01 26.03 -1.66
C CYS A 403 -20.99 27.01 -1.10
N SER A 404 -20.35 26.64 0.01
CA SER A 404 -19.24 27.39 0.55
C SER A 404 -18.08 26.48 0.92
N VAL A 405 -16.85 26.94 0.74
CA VAL A 405 -15.63 26.31 1.24
C VAL A 405 -15.05 27.21 2.33
N ASN A 406 -14.88 26.69 3.54
CA ASN A 406 -14.37 27.45 4.69
C ASN A 406 -15.16 28.76 4.95
N SER A 407 -16.49 28.67 4.90
CA SER A 407 -17.43 29.79 5.06
C SER A 407 -17.41 30.87 3.96
N LYS A 408 -16.65 30.67 2.88
CA LYS A 408 -16.68 31.54 1.70
C LYS A 408 -17.50 30.89 0.60
N GLU A 409 -18.47 31.60 0.04
CA GLU A 409 -19.28 31.09 -1.08
C GLU A 409 -18.38 30.84 -2.30
N GLU A 410 -18.55 29.68 -2.91
CA GLU A 410 -17.74 29.24 -4.05
C GLU A 410 -18.64 28.61 -5.12
N GLY A 411 -18.28 28.84 -6.38
CA GLY A 411 -19.01 28.27 -7.52
C GLY A 411 -18.85 26.75 -7.60
N PHE A 412 -19.92 26.05 -7.99
CA PHE A 412 -19.91 24.61 -8.20
C PHE A 412 -20.38 24.25 -9.61
N LYS A 413 -20.02 23.06 -10.07
CA LYS A 413 -20.56 22.45 -11.29
C LYS A 413 -21.46 21.27 -10.91
N PHE A 414 -22.57 21.12 -11.62
CA PHE A 414 -23.50 20.02 -11.43
C PHE A 414 -23.88 19.45 -12.79
N ARG A 415 -23.56 18.18 -13.00
CA ARG A 415 -23.91 17.43 -14.20
C ARG A 415 -25.17 16.62 -13.93
N SER A 416 -26.26 16.97 -14.60
CA SER A 416 -27.58 16.35 -14.39
C SER A 416 -27.65 14.91 -14.88
N GLU A 417 -26.89 14.58 -15.93
CA GLU A 417 -26.95 13.27 -16.58
C GLU A 417 -26.56 12.11 -15.65
N ASP A 418 -25.63 12.35 -14.73
CA ASP A 418 -25.13 11.35 -13.79
C ASP A 418 -25.07 11.84 -12.33
N TYR A 419 -25.74 12.97 -12.06
CA TYR A 419 -25.87 13.54 -10.72
C TYR A 419 -24.52 13.90 -10.07
N PHE A 420 -23.53 14.27 -10.89
CA PHE A 420 -22.19 14.57 -10.41
C PHE A 420 -22.03 16.03 -10.03
N PHE A 421 -21.83 16.27 -8.73
CA PHE A 421 -21.48 17.56 -8.16
C PHE A 421 -19.96 17.69 -8.05
N THR A 422 -19.40 18.84 -8.44
CA THR A 422 -18.00 19.17 -8.20
C THR A 422 -17.81 20.62 -7.76
N ILE A 423 -16.83 20.85 -6.88
CA ILE A 423 -16.43 22.17 -6.38
C ILE A 423 -14.91 22.23 -6.24
N ILE A 424 -14.32 23.42 -6.37
CA ILE A 424 -12.87 23.60 -6.22
C ILE A 424 -12.55 23.93 -4.77
N VAL A 425 -11.68 23.14 -4.15
CA VAL A 425 -10.99 23.50 -2.92
C VAL A 425 -9.77 24.33 -3.30
N PRO A 426 -9.66 25.60 -2.85
CA PRO A 426 -8.57 26.50 -3.24
C PRO A 426 -7.18 25.94 -2.95
N THR A 427 -6.21 26.24 -3.83
CA THR A 427 -4.80 25.91 -3.60
C THR A 427 -4.27 26.56 -2.34
N GLY A 428 -3.37 25.88 -1.63
CA GLY A 428 -2.86 26.33 -0.32
C GLY A 428 -3.75 25.96 0.86
N THR A 429 -4.95 25.44 0.63
CA THR A 429 -5.81 24.87 1.69
C THR A 429 -5.25 23.53 2.15
N THR A 430 -4.96 23.40 3.45
CA THR A 430 -4.53 22.14 4.08
C THR A 430 -5.73 21.33 4.54
N SER A 431 -6.73 21.98 5.13
CA SER A 431 -8.01 21.40 5.56
C SER A 431 -9.18 22.27 5.12
N TRP A 432 -10.32 21.64 4.83
CA TRP A 432 -11.52 22.32 4.33
C TRP A 432 -12.79 21.82 5.01
N ASP A 433 -13.77 22.73 5.10
CA ASP A 433 -15.18 22.46 5.40
C ASP A 433 -16.01 22.94 4.20
N ILE A 434 -16.53 21.98 3.42
CA ILE A 434 -17.45 22.23 2.31
C ILE A 434 -18.87 22.13 2.87
N SER A 435 -19.60 23.24 2.83
CA SER A 435 -21.02 23.26 3.16
C SER A 435 -21.87 23.35 1.89
N ILE A 436 -22.78 22.40 1.72
CA ILE A 436 -23.70 22.28 0.59
C ILE A 436 -25.12 22.54 1.08
N TYR A 437 -25.79 23.53 0.49
CA TYR A 437 -27.13 23.98 0.91
C TYR A 437 -28.19 23.58 -0.12
N TYR A 438 -29.25 22.92 0.37
CA TYR A 438 -30.38 22.43 -0.44
C TYR A 438 -31.68 23.18 -0.17
#